data_AF-A0A167NW22-F1
#
_entry.id   AF-A0A167NW22-F1
#
_cell.length_a   1.000
_cell.length_b   1.000
_cell.length_c   1.000
_cell.angle_alpha   90.00
_cell.angle_beta   90.00
_cell.angle_gamma   90.00
#
_symmetry.space_group_name_H-M   'P 1'
#
loop_
_entity.id
_entity.type
_entity.pdbx_description
1 polymer ?
#
loop_
_entity_poly.entity_id
_entity_poly.type
_entity_poly.pdbx_seq_one_letter_code
_entity_poly.pdbx_strand_id
1 'polypeptide(L)'
;MSTLSIPVLSLDPPPAPAALAQSLEAHGFLQLSHPAPALLDLAGKMFASSRRFFEHESGEEKERVRRVKPVNSGWVAPGAEKLDLSGSEELKECVPVYFTCIA
;
A
#
# COMPACT_ATOMS: atom_id res chain seq x y z
N MET A 1 -8.43 -26.76 6.91
CA MET A 1 -8.19 -25.52 6.16
C MET A 1 -7.01 -25.76 5.24
N SER A 2 -7.20 -25.71 3.92
CA SER A 2 -6.08 -25.79 2.97
C SER A 2 -5.41 -24.42 2.87
N THR A 3 -4.12 -24.34 3.17
CA THR A 3 -3.34 -23.12 2.96
C THR A 3 -3.10 -22.93 1.47
N LEU A 4 -3.43 -21.75 0.94
CA LEU A 4 -2.99 -21.33 -0.39
C LEU A 4 -1.46 -21.22 -0.37
N SER A 5 -0.79 -22.13 -1.09
CA SER A 5 0.65 -22.05 -1.31
C SER A 5 0.88 -21.29 -2.61
N ILE A 6 1.48 -20.11 -2.50
CA ILE A 6 1.74 -19.21 -3.62
C ILE A 6 3.25 -19.07 -3.75
N PRO A 7 3.82 -19.27 -4.94
CA PRO A 7 5.26 -19.15 -5.13
C PRO A 7 5.72 -17.72 -4.89
N VAL A 8 6.76 -17.57 -4.08
CA VAL A 8 7.47 -16.29 -3.91
C VAL A 8 8.55 -16.20 -4.98
N LEU A 9 8.47 -15.19 -5.84
CA LEU A 9 9.45 -14.95 -6.90
C LEU A 9 10.45 -13.88 -6.48
N SER A 10 11.75 -14.17 -6.58
CA SER A 10 12.79 -13.16 -6.34
C SER A 10 12.85 -12.16 -7.50
N LEU A 11 12.98 -10.87 -7.18
CA LEU A 11 13.29 -9.80 -8.13
C LEU A 11 14.79 -9.62 -8.37
N ASP A 12 15.62 -10.35 -7.61
CA ASP A 12 17.07 -10.32 -7.76
C ASP A 12 17.63 -11.77 -7.77
N PRO A 13 18.09 -12.28 -8.93
CA PRO A 13 17.88 -11.68 -10.25
C PRO A 13 16.36 -11.67 -10.62
N PRO A 14 15.91 -10.79 -11.54
CA PRO A 14 14.52 -10.74 -11.94
C PRO A 14 14.01 -12.08 -12.48
N PRO A 15 12.76 -12.49 -12.18
CA PRO A 15 12.22 -13.75 -12.64
C PRO A 15 11.90 -13.66 -14.14
N ALA A 16 11.92 -14.80 -14.82
CA ALA A 16 11.53 -14.84 -16.23
C ALA A 16 10.07 -14.37 -16.41
N PRO A 17 9.74 -13.59 -17.46
CA PRO A 17 8.38 -13.12 -17.71
C PRO A 17 7.32 -14.25 -17.75
N ALA A 18 7.71 -15.42 -18.26
CA ALA A 18 6.83 -16.60 -18.29
C ALA A 18 6.45 -17.09 -16.88
N ALA A 19 7.36 -17.03 -15.91
CA ALA A 19 7.07 -17.42 -14.53
C ALA A 19 6.13 -16.42 -13.84
N LEU A 20 6.26 -15.13 -14.14
CA LEU A 20 5.32 -14.11 -13.68
C LEU A 20 3.92 -14.33 -14.27
N ALA A 21 3.83 -14.58 -15.58
CA ALA A 21 2.57 -14.82 -16.27
C ALA A 21 1.84 -16.06 -15.71
N GLN A 22 2.54 -17.18 -15.56
CA GLN A 22 1.97 -18.41 -15.01
C GLN A 22 1.42 -18.22 -13.60
N SER A 23 2.14 -17.49 -12.74
CA SER A 23 1.69 -17.22 -11.37
C SER A 23 0.47 -16.28 -11.34
N LEU A 24 0.46 -15.22 -12.18
CA LEU A 24 -0.70 -14.35 -12.34
C LEU A 24 -1.92 -15.11 -12.87
N GLU A 25 -1.76 -15.97 -13.87
CA GLU A 25 -2.85 -16.77 -14.43
C GLU A 25 -3.41 -17.76 -13.42
N ALA A 26 -2.55 -18.40 -12.61
CA ALA A 26 -2.95 -19.39 -11.62
C ALA A 26 -3.60 -18.78 -10.36
N HIS A 27 -3.17 -17.59 -9.95
CA HIS A 27 -3.52 -17.02 -8.63
C HIS A 27 -4.21 -15.66 -8.69
N GLY A 28 -4.15 -14.94 -9.81
CA GLY A 28 -4.67 -13.58 -9.96
C GLY A 28 -3.81 -12.49 -9.33
N PHE A 29 -2.69 -12.86 -8.68
CA PHE A 29 -1.74 -11.93 -8.07
C PHE A 29 -0.34 -12.57 -7.97
N LEU A 30 0.66 -11.75 -7.64
CA LEU A 30 2.05 -12.17 -7.47
C LEU A 30 2.51 -11.96 -6.04
N GLN A 31 3.31 -12.88 -5.53
CA GLN A 31 4.10 -12.67 -4.32
C GLN A 31 5.57 -12.52 -4.70
N LEU A 32 6.13 -11.34 -4.47
CA LEU A 32 7.48 -10.98 -4.87
C LEU A 32 8.37 -10.76 -3.64
N SER A 33 9.63 -11.17 -3.73
CA SER A 33 10.67 -10.84 -2.75
C SER A 33 11.78 -10.04 -3.41
N HIS A 34 12.28 -9.01 -2.72
CA HIS A 34 13.46 -8.28 -3.15
C HIS A 34 14.49 -8.26 -2.02
N PRO A 35 15.73 -8.75 -2.23
CA PRO A 35 16.78 -8.74 -1.21
C PRO A 35 17.44 -7.37 -1.14
N ALA A 36 16.66 -6.30 -0.91
CA ALA A 36 17.20 -4.96 -0.67
C ALA A 36 17.04 -4.62 0.82
N PRO A 37 18.05 -4.90 1.67
CA PRO A 37 18.00 -4.56 3.10
C PRO A 37 17.67 -3.09 3.36
N ALA A 38 18.16 -2.17 2.52
CA ALA A 38 17.86 -0.75 2.63
C ALA A 38 16.37 -0.45 2.40
N LEU A 39 15.71 -1.14 1.46
CA LEU A 39 14.26 -1.01 1.24
C LEU A 39 13.46 -1.60 2.40
N LEU A 40 13.93 -2.70 2.99
CA LEU A 40 13.30 -3.30 4.17
C LEU A 40 13.40 -2.38 5.40
N ASP A 41 14.57 -1.78 5.64
CA ASP A 41 14.77 -0.80 6.71
C ASP A 41 13.91 0.46 6.49
N LEU A 42 13.88 0.98 5.26
CA LEU A 42 13.02 2.11 4.91
C LEU A 42 11.54 1.77 5.12
N ALA A 43 11.08 0.61 4.67
CA ALA A 43 9.71 0.16 4.87
C ALA A 43 9.37 0.05 6.37
N GLY A 44 10.28 -0.51 7.18
CA GLY A 44 10.14 -0.58 8.64
C GLY A 44 9.96 0.81 9.28
N LYS A 45 10.79 1.78 8.87
CA LYS A 45 10.69 3.18 9.32
C LYS A 45 9.37 3.83 8.88
N MET A 46 8.93 3.58 7.64
CA MET A 46 7.65 4.07 7.13
C MET A 46 6.47 3.53 7.93
N PHE A 47 6.45 2.22 8.23
CA PHE A 47 5.40 1.62 9.05
C PHE A 47 5.41 2.17 10.49
N ALA A 48 6.57 2.36 11.09
CA ALA A 48 6.68 2.95 12.42
C ALA A 48 6.16 4.40 12.46
N SER A 49 6.54 5.22 11.48
CA SER A 49 6.04 6.60 11.35
C SER A 49 4.54 6.65 11.08
N SER A 50 4.04 5.77 10.20
CA SER A 50 2.61 5.67 9.89
C SER A 50 1.81 5.27 11.14
N ARG A 51 2.29 4.29 11.91
CA ARG A 51 1.66 3.89 13.17
C ARG A 51 1.58 5.05 14.15
N ARG A 52 2.70 5.75 14.36
CA ARG A 52 2.74 6.91 15.25
C ARG A 52 1.72 7.97 14.84
N PHE A 53 1.62 8.27 13.54
CA PHE A 53 0.66 9.23 13.03
C PHE A 53 -0.80 8.81 13.34
N PHE A 54 -1.16 7.56 13.06
CA PHE A 54 -2.54 7.11 13.23
C PHE A 54 -2.93 6.86 14.70
N GLU A 55 -2.01 6.37 15.53
CA GLU A 55 -2.30 5.99 16.92
C GLU A 55 -2.07 7.10 17.94
N HIS A 56 -1.19 8.09 17.65
CA HIS A 56 -0.75 9.06 18.65
C HIS A 56 -1.02 10.52 18.30
N GLU A 57 -1.17 10.88 17.02
CA GLU A 57 -1.51 12.25 16.66
C GLU A 57 -3.00 12.53 16.92
N SER A 58 -3.31 13.74 17.37
CA SER A 58 -4.69 14.16 17.62
C SER A 58 -5.46 14.32 16.31
N GLY A 59 -6.79 14.27 16.38
CA GLY A 59 -7.63 14.55 15.21
C GLY A 59 -7.36 15.94 14.61
N GLU A 60 -7.03 16.94 15.43
CA GLU A 60 -6.69 18.28 14.95
C GLU A 60 -5.37 18.30 14.15
N GLU A 61 -4.36 17.56 14.60
CA GLU A 61 -3.08 17.44 13.88
C GLU A 61 -3.27 16.68 12.56
N LYS A 62 -4.09 15.62 12.56
CA LYS A 62 -4.44 14.90 11.33
C LYS A 62 -5.18 15.80 10.33
N GLU A 63 -6.12 16.62 10.81
CA GLU A 63 -6.88 17.55 9.97
C GLU A 63 -6.00 18.65 9.34
N ARG A 64 -4.88 19.05 9.97
CA ARG A 64 -3.93 20.01 9.38
C ARG A 64 -3.30 19.51 8.09
N VAL A 65 -3.18 18.19 7.95
CA VAL A 65 -2.64 17.54 6.74
C VAL A 65 -3.72 16.88 5.91
N ARG A 66 -5.00 17.26 6.12
CA ARG A 66 -6.13 16.72 5.35
C ARG A 66 -5.90 16.87 3.85
N ARG A 67 -6.40 15.90 3.10
CA ARG A 67 -6.39 15.94 1.64
C ARG A 67 -7.16 17.15 1.13
N VAL A 68 -6.54 17.94 0.24
CA VAL A 68 -7.14 19.13 -0.37
C VAL A 68 -7.13 19.03 -1.89
N LYS A 69 -8.29 19.24 -2.53
CA LYS A 69 -8.39 19.24 -4.00
C LYS A 69 -7.52 20.35 -4.60
N PRO A 70 -6.89 20.13 -5.77
CA PRO A 70 -6.93 18.92 -6.61
C PRO A 70 -5.89 17.85 -6.22
N VAL A 71 -5.11 18.09 -5.18
CA VAL A 71 -4.00 17.20 -4.80
C VAL A 71 -4.57 16.01 -4.03
N ASN A 72 -4.39 14.80 -4.55
CA ASN A 72 -4.92 13.61 -3.90
C ASN A 72 -4.08 13.13 -2.70
N SER A 73 -3.05 13.87 -2.29
CA SER A 73 -2.22 13.56 -1.11
C SER A 73 -2.75 14.20 0.17
N GLY A 74 -2.48 13.56 1.30
CA GLY A 74 -2.86 14.05 2.63
C GLY A 74 -3.80 13.09 3.36
N TRP A 75 -4.15 13.40 4.61
CA TRP A 75 -5.00 12.53 5.42
C TRP A 75 -6.44 12.48 4.90
N VAL A 76 -6.99 11.27 4.89
CA VAL A 76 -8.37 10.96 4.56
C VAL A 76 -8.99 10.33 5.80
N ALA A 77 -10.01 11.00 6.33
CA ALA A 77 -10.75 10.52 7.48
C ALA A 77 -11.57 9.26 7.16
N PRO A 78 -11.88 8.41 8.15
CA PRO A 78 -12.80 7.30 7.97
C PRO A 78 -14.15 7.76 7.40
N GLY A 79 -14.69 7.02 6.44
CA GLY A 79 -15.97 7.32 5.77
C GLY A 79 -15.90 8.46 4.74
N ALA A 80 -14.76 9.13 4.60
CA ALA A 80 -14.60 10.19 3.60
C ALA A 80 -14.54 9.63 2.16
N GLU A 81 -14.17 8.36 1.99
CA GLU A 81 -14.15 7.65 0.71
C GLU A 81 -15.22 6.57 0.64
N LYS A 82 -15.77 6.38 -0.57
CA LYS A 82 -16.73 5.33 -0.87
C LYS A 82 -16.01 4.20 -1.59
N LEU A 83 -16.16 2.98 -1.07
CA LEU A 83 -15.54 1.76 -1.61
C LEU A 83 -16.05 1.42 -3.01
N ASP A 84 -17.31 1.75 -3.30
CA ASP A 84 -17.96 1.42 -4.55
C ASP A 84 -19.11 2.38 -4.91
N LEU A 85 -19.69 2.15 -6.08
CA LEU A 85 -20.87 2.88 -6.56
C LEU A 85 -22.13 2.61 -5.71
N SER A 86 -22.12 1.56 -4.88
CA SER A 86 -23.20 1.28 -3.93
C SER A 86 -23.19 2.24 -2.73
N GLY A 87 -22.08 2.98 -2.56
CA GLY A 87 -21.93 3.99 -1.53
C GLY A 87 -21.51 3.46 -0.18
N SER A 88 -20.99 2.23 -0.13
CA SER A 88 -20.40 1.68 1.09
C SER A 88 -19.21 2.53 1.53
N GLU A 89 -19.22 2.96 2.79
CA GLU A 89 -18.17 3.81 3.36
C GLU A 89 -16.89 3.02 3.64
N GLU A 90 -15.75 3.57 3.25
CA GLU A 90 -14.46 3.03 3.65
C GLU A 90 -14.14 3.44 5.09
N LEU A 91 -14.18 2.48 6.02
CA LEU A 91 -13.91 2.74 7.44
C LEU A 91 -12.42 2.94 7.77
N LYS A 92 -11.54 2.85 6.78
CA LYS A 92 -10.10 3.02 6.96
C LYS A 92 -9.75 4.50 6.87
N GLU A 93 -8.91 4.97 7.77
CA GLU A 93 -8.15 6.20 7.53
C GLU A 93 -6.91 5.89 6.70
N CYS A 94 -6.50 6.83 5.83
CA CYS A 94 -5.32 6.68 5.00
C CYS A 94 -4.61 8.01 4.76
N VAL A 95 -3.36 7.93 4.28
CA VAL A 95 -2.61 9.07 3.75
C VAL A 95 -2.05 8.63 2.40
N PRO A 96 -2.70 8.97 1.26
CA PRO A 96 -2.19 8.61 -0.05
C PRO A 96 -0.94 9.44 -0.36
N VAL A 97 0.10 8.77 -0.84
CA VAL A 97 1.32 9.42 -1.32
C VAL A 97 1.55 8.97 -2.75
N TYR A 98 1.53 9.92 -3.68
CA TYR A 98 1.75 9.65 -5.10
C TYR A 98 3.22 9.88 -5.44
N PHE A 99 3.87 8.86 -5.95
CA PHE A 99 5.18 8.96 -6.58
C PHE A 99 4.97 8.95 -8.08
N THR A 100 5.31 10.04 -8.76
CA THR A 100 5.40 10.04 -10.21
C THR A 100 6.71 9.40 -10.61
N CYS A 101 6.64 8.28 -11.33
CA CYS A 101 7.79 7.79 -12.08
C CYS A 101 8.09 8.82 -13.18
N ILE A 102 9.15 9.60 -13.02
CA ILE A 102 9.71 10.38 -14.12
C ILE A 102 10.44 9.36 -15.00
N ALA A 103 9.90 9.11 -16.19
CA ALA A 103 10.52 8.28 -17.22
C ALA A 103 11.65 9.04 -17.92
#